data_AF-A0A370FVW2-F1
#
_entry.id   AF-A0A370FVW2-F1
#
_cell.length_a   1.000
_cell.length_b   1.000
_cell.length_c   1.000
_cell.angle_alpha   90.00
_cell.angle_beta   90.00
_cell.angle_gamma   90.00
#
_symmetry.space_group_name_H-M   'P 1'
#
loop_
_entity.id
_entity.type
_entity.pdbx_description
1 polymer ?
#
loop_
_entity_poly.entity_id
_entity_poly.type
_entity_poly.pdbx_seq_one_letter_code
_entity_poly.pdbx_strand_id
1 'polypeptide(L)' 'MHTPAMSDETDTGSTSEEKATSGPRGRSRVDRARLEAIFGTVLPEQTSDERSSDGASTSSGGQDEWLRRQVPPHHG' A
#
# COMPACT_ATOMS: atom_id res chain seq x y z
N MET A 1 -1.05 46.60 -11.71
CA MET A 1 0.30 46.00 -11.86
C MET A 1 0.15 44.48 -11.92
N HIS A 2 0.90 43.83 -12.82
CA HIS A 2 1.40 42.43 -12.84
C HIS A 2 0.44 41.21 -12.69
N THR A 3 0.03 40.62 -13.84
CA THR A 3 0.32 39.27 -14.44
C THR A 3 0.41 37.96 -13.57
N PRO A 4 0.55 36.74 -14.14
CA PRO A 4 -0.54 35.82 -14.56
C PRO A 4 -0.32 34.33 -14.11
N ALA A 5 -1.12 33.41 -14.68
CA ALA A 5 -0.83 31.97 -14.95
C ALA A 5 -0.92 30.93 -13.81
N MET A 6 -1.72 29.88 -14.03
CA MET A 6 -1.20 28.57 -14.48
C MET A 6 -2.35 27.60 -14.81
N SER A 7 -2.33 27.14 -16.06
CA SER A 7 -2.91 25.88 -16.51
C SER A 7 -2.23 24.71 -15.80
N ASP A 8 -2.95 23.62 -15.58
CA ASP A 8 -2.51 22.32 -16.09
C ASP A 8 -3.72 21.38 -16.19
N GLU A 9 -4.11 21.11 -17.43
CA GLU A 9 -4.78 19.87 -17.78
C GLU A 9 -3.84 18.72 -17.42
N THR A 10 -4.32 17.79 -16.60
CA THR A 10 -3.96 16.40 -16.80
C THR A 10 -5.24 15.61 -17.01
N ASP A 11 -5.78 15.72 -18.23
CA ASP A 11 -6.40 14.56 -18.86
C ASP A 11 -5.28 13.55 -19.09
N THR A 12 -5.22 12.55 -18.23
CA THR A 12 -4.50 11.32 -18.54
C THR A 12 -5.52 10.21 -18.45
N GLY A 13 -6.28 10.08 -19.54
CA GLY A 13 -6.92 8.83 -19.87
C GLY A 13 -5.87 7.74 -19.93
N SER A 14 -6.07 6.68 -19.15
CA SER A 14 -5.47 5.40 -19.49
C SER A 14 -6.50 4.31 -19.24
N THR A 15 -7.27 4.09 -20.29
CA THR A 15 -8.04 2.87 -20.52
C THR A 15 -7.10 1.69 -20.42
N SER A 16 -7.36 0.81 -19.46
CA SER A 16 -6.91 -0.57 -19.50
C SER A 16 -7.98 -1.39 -18.81
N GLU A 17 -9.09 -1.57 -19.51
CA GLU A 17 -9.94 -2.73 -19.33
C GLU A 17 -9.16 -3.93 -19.84
N GLU A 18 -8.51 -4.69 -18.96
CA GLU A 18 -8.24 -6.09 -19.21
C GLU A 18 -8.30 -6.92 -17.93
N LYS A 19 -9.05 -8.01 -18.03
CA LYS A 19 -9.01 -9.24 -17.22
C LYS A 19 -9.85 -9.25 -15.94
N ALA A 20 -11.13 -9.56 -16.15
CA ALA A 20 -11.96 -10.26 -15.18
C ALA A 20 -11.25 -11.56 -14.72
N THR A 21 -10.68 -11.55 -13.52
CA THR A 21 -10.39 -12.76 -12.76
C THR A 21 -11.30 -12.78 -11.54
N SER A 22 -12.12 -13.82 -11.48
CA SER A 22 -13.14 -14.09 -10.47
C SER A 22 -12.58 -14.00 -9.04
N GLY A 23 -12.77 -12.85 -8.38
CA GLY A 23 -12.58 -12.67 -6.94
C GLY A 23 -13.79 -13.19 -6.13
N PRO A 24 -13.65 -13.42 -4.81
CA PRO A 24 -14.67 -14.07 -4.00
C PRO A 24 -16.01 -13.33 -4.12
N ARG A 25 -17.07 -14.08 -4.41
CA ARG A 25 -18.44 -13.59 -4.50
C ARG A 25 -18.77 -12.84 -3.21
N GLY A 26 -19.06 -11.54 -3.32
CA GLY A 26 -19.73 -10.78 -2.26
C GLY A 26 -18.99 -9.63 -1.61
N ARG A 27 -17.86 -9.13 -2.13
CA ARG A 27 -17.40 -7.78 -1.76
C ARG A 27 -17.87 -6.79 -2.80
N SER A 28 -18.88 -6.00 -2.46
CA SER A 28 -19.20 -4.79 -3.21
C SER A 28 -17.93 -3.97 -3.39
N ARG A 29 -17.79 -3.32 -4.55
CA ARG A 29 -16.68 -2.40 -4.79
C ARG A 29 -16.65 -1.39 -3.65
N VAL A 30 -15.50 -1.27 -2.98
CA VAL A 30 -15.36 -0.35 -1.86
C VAL A 30 -15.59 1.08 -2.36
N ASP A 31 -16.43 1.83 -1.66
CA ASP A 31 -16.72 3.22 -1.98
C ASP A 31 -15.54 4.11 -1.58
N ARG A 32 -14.91 4.73 -2.58
CA ARG A 32 -13.76 5.61 -2.38
C ARG A 32 -14.14 6.87 -1.60
N ALA A 33 -15.32 7.44 -1.85
CA ALA A 33 -15.78 8.64 -1.16
C ALA A 33 -15.94 8.38 0.34
N ARG A 34 -16.41 7.17 0.69
CA ARG A 34 -16.49 6.73 2.09
C ARG A 34 -15.10 6.57 2.73
N LEU A 35 -14.13 6.03 2.01
CA LEU A 35 -12.77 5.90 2.53
C LEU A 35 -12.13 7.27 2.77
N GLU A 36 -12.27 8.21 1.83
CA GLU A 36 -11.74 9.57 1.97
C GLU A 36 -12.41 10.34 3.12
N ALA A 37 -13.72 10.13 3.34
CA ALA A 37 -14.42 10.72 4.47
C ALA A 37 -13.94 10.20 5.83
N ILE A 38 -13.46 8.94 5.90
CA ILE A 38 -12.99 8.31 7.14
C ILE A 38 -11.50 8.54 7.37
N PHE A 39 -10.69 8.36 6.34
CA PHE A 39 -9.23 8.34 6.43
C PHE A 39 -8.57 9.62 5.88
N GLY A 40 -9.34 10.50 5.26
CA GLY A 40 -8.81 11.64 4.51
C GLY A 40 -8.26 11.26 3.14
N THR A 41 -7.76 12.25 2.44
CA THR A 41 -7.17 12.11 1.10
C THR A 41 -5.64 12.06 1.13
N VAL A 42 -5.02 12.44 2.25
CA VAL A 42 -3.57 12.55 2.42
C VAL A 42 -3.08 11.40 3.27
N LEU A 43 -2.16 10.60 2.73
CA LEU A 43 -1.43 9.58 3.49
C LEU A 43 -0.20 10.23 4.16
N PRO A 44 0.15 9.88 5.41
CA PRO A 44 1.39 10.35 6.02
C PRO A 44 2.60 9.84 5.25
N GLU A 45 3.68 10.61 5.31
CA GLU A 45 4.98 10.17 4.80
C GLU A 45 5.47 8.95 5.59
N GLN A 46 5.90 7.91 4.88
CA GLN A 46 6.48 6.73 5.49
C GLN A 46 7.89 7.05 6.02
N THR A 47 8.23 6.56 7.21
CA THR A 47 9.57 6.79 7.79
C THR A 47 10.64 5.93 7.12
N SER A 48 11.90 6.31 7.30
CA SER A 48 13.01 5.59 6.69
C SER A 48 13.21 4.18 7.24
N ASP A 49 12.80 3.90 8.47
CA ASP A 49 12.95 2.60 9.13
C ASP A 49 11.94 1.55 8.64
N GLU A 50 10.76 1.99 8.17
CA GLU A 50 9.74 1.10 7.58
C GLU A 50 10.07 0.68 6.14
N ARG A 51 10.99 1.39 5.48
CA ARG A 51 11.39 1.08 4.11
C ARG A 51 12.40 -0.07 4.10
N SER A 52 11.93 -1.28 3.82
CA SER A 52 12.82 -2.39 3.44
C SER A 52 13.62 -1.97 2.20
N SER A 53 14.96 -2.09 2.23
CA SER A 53 15.85 -1.71 1.13
C SER A 53 15.53 -2.45 -0.16
N ASP A 54 14.96 -3.65 -0.03
CA ASP A 54 14.63 -4.52 -1.13
C ASP A 54 13.20 -5.02 -0.89
N GLY A 55 12.31 -4.87 -1.87
CA GLY A 55 10.94 -5.39 -1.85
C GLY A 55 10.83 -6.93 -1.78
N ALA A 56 11.88 -7.59 -1.28
CA ALA A 56 11.88 -9.00 -0.96
C ALA A 56 11.11 -9.20 0.35
N SER A 57 9.89 -9.72 0.24
CA SER A 57 9.32 -10.56 1.30
C SER A 57 10.46 -11.42 1.83
N THR A 58 10.84 -11.24 3.11
CA THR A 58 11.95 -11.98 3.72
C THR A 58 11.70 -13.48 3.47
N SER A 59 12.45 -14.01 2.51
CA SER A 59 12.27 -15.35 2.00
C SER A 59 12.76 -16.32 3.06
N SER A 60 11.81 -17.03 3.66
CA SER A 60 11.85 -18.41 4.18
C SER A 60 13.01 -18.89 5.08
N GLY A 61 13.93 -18.03 5.51
CA GLY A 61 15.12 -18.47 6.28
C GLY A 61 15.43 -17.60 7.50
N GLY A 62 15.47 -16.27 7.36
CA GLY A 62 15.95 -15.39 8.43
C GLY A 62 14.97 -15.18 9.59
N GLN A 63 13.66 -15.06 9.30
CA GLN A 63 12.66 -14.77 10.34
C GLN A 63 12.43 -15.98 11.26
N ASP A 64 12.32 -17.18 10.69
CA ASP A 64 12.14 -18.41 11.45
C ASP A 64 13.36 -18.73 12.34
N GLU A 65 14.55 -18.39 11.85
CA GLU A 65 15.81 -18.59 12.55
C GLU A 65 15.95 -17.63 13.74
N TRP A 66 15.61 -16.37 13.55
CA TRP A 66 15.51 -15.39 14.64
C TRP A 66 14.45 -15.80 15.67
N LEU A 67 13.26 -16.23 15.22
CA LEU A 67 12.16 -16.63 16.11
C LEU A 67 12.53 -17.82 16.99
N ARG A 68 13.22 -18.84 16.44
CA ARG A 68 13.70 -20.00 17.21
C ARG A 68 14.72 -19.62 18.29
N ARG A 69 15.53 -18.58 18.05
CA ARG A 69 16.49 -18.04 19.04
C ARG A 69 15.81 -17.22 20.14
N GLN A 70 14.57 -16.78 19.94
CA GLN A 70 13.79 -16.03 20.93
C GLN A 70 12.91 -16.93 21.81
N VAL A 71 12.91 -18.24 21.61
CA VAL A 71 12.14 -19.17 22.46
C VAL A 71 12.83 -19.29 23.83
N PRO A 72 12.16 -18.94 24.94
CA PRO A 72 12.72 -19.12 26.29
C PRO A 72 13.08 -20.58 26.58
N PRO A 73 14.16 -20.86 27.33
CA PRO A 73 14.72 -22.21 27.51
C PRO A 73 13.81 -23.19 28.27
N HIS A 74 12.75 -22.69 28.89
CA HIS A 74 11.78 -23.49 29.65
C HIS A 74 10.49 -23.77 28.87
N HIS A 75 10.42 -23.43 27.58
CA HIS A 75 9.35 -23.91 26.72
C HIS A 75 9.67 -25.32 26.22
N GLY A 76 9.44 -26.28 27.12
CA GLY A 76 9.52 -27.73 26.90
C GLY A 76 8.76 -28.46 28.01
#